data_AF-A0A0N7M134-F1
#
_entry.id   AF-A0A0N7M134-F1
#
_cell.length_a   1.000
_cell.length_b   1.000
_cell.length_c   1.000
_cell.angle_alpha   90.00
_cell.angle_beta   90.00
_cell.angle_gamma   90.00
#
_symmetry.space_group_name_H-M   'P 1'
#
loop_
_entity.id
_entity.type
_entity.pdbx_description
1 polymer ?
#
loop_
_entity_poly.entity_id
_entity_poly.type
_entity_poly.pdbx_seq_one_letter_code
_entity_poly.pdbx_strand_id
1 'polypeptide(L)' 'MEAPFDSTTWDGITGAFYAGYGSVEALWLFACLALIVVAILFGWRHEEHAYKATRSK' A
#
# COMPACT_ATOMS: atom_id res chain seq x y z
N MET A 1 -25.11 1.31 -12.58
CA MET A 1 -24.42 2.50 -12.09
C MET A 1 -24.18 3.38 -13.30
N GLU A 2 -24.69 4.61 -13.29
CA GLU A 2 -24.26 5.60 -14.27
C GLU A 2 -22.78 5.91 -14.03
N ALA A 3 -22.05 6.22 -15.10
CA ALA A 3 -20.63 6.51 -15.00
C ALA A 3 -20.41 7.70 -14.05
N PRO A 4 -19.35 7.70 -13.23
CA PRO A 4 -19.08 8.76 -12.25
C PRO A 4 -18.71 10.12 -12.86
N PHE A 5 -18.89 10.28 -14.17
CA PHE A 5 -18.66 11.52 -14.92
C PHE A 5 -19.64 11.56 -16.11
N ASP A 6 -20.15 12.75 -16.42
CA ASP A 6 -21.06 13.00 -17.54
C ASP A 6 -20.29 13.63 -18.72
N SER A 7 -19.18 12.99 -19.12
CA SER A 7 -18.27 13.52 -20.14
C SER A 7 -18.33 12.68 -21.41
N THR A 8 -18.90 13.26 -22.46
CA THR A 8 -18.77 12.75 -23.84
C THR A 8 -17.40 13.07 -24.46
N THR A 9 -16.47 13.62 -23.67
CA THR A 9 -15.14 14.07 -24.08
C THR A 9 -14.04 13.26 -23.41
N TRP A 10 -12.90 13.14 -24.09
CA TRP A 10 -11.76 12.37 -23.57
C TRP A 10 -11.16 13.01 -22.30
N ASP A 11 -11.25 14.33 -22.19
CA ASP A 11 -10.77 15.10 -21.03
C ASP A 11 -11.49 14.74 -19.73
N GLY A 12 -12.80 14.49 -19.75
CA GLY A 12 -13.51 14.15 -18.53
C GLY A 12 -13.22 12.73 -18.03
N ILE A 13 -13.03 11.78 -18.94
CA ILE A 13 -12.64 10.41 -18.56
C ILE A 13 -11.20 10.41 -18.03
N THR A 14 -10.27 11.10 -18.70
CA THR A 14 -8.87 11.20 -18.23
C THR A 14 -8.79 11.91 -16.88
N GLY A 15 -9.52 13.00 -16.68
CA GLY A 15 -9.60 13.69 -15.40
C GLY A 15 -10.15 12.80 -14.28
N ALA A 16 -11.16 11.97 -14.55
CA ALA A 16 -11.71 11.03 -13.56
C ALA A 16 -10.74 9.87 -13.25
N PHE A 17 -10.05 9.31 -14.26
CA PHE A 17 -9.06 8.24 -14.06
C PHE A 17 -7.83 8.71 -13.28
N TYR A 18 -7.38 9.93 -13.55
CA TYR A 18 -6.27 10.55 -12.85
C TYR A 18 -6.73 11.45 -11.69
N ALA A 19 -7.99 11.33 -11.26
CA ALA A 19 -8.48 12.05 -10.09
C ALA A 19 -7.68 11.61 -8.86
N GLY A 20 -6.87 12.51 -8.32
CA GLY A 20 -5.97 12.23 -7.20
C GLY A 20 -4.58 11.69 -7.59
N TYR A 21 -4.30 11.52 -8.88
CA TYR A 21 -2.95 11.27 -9.38
C TYR A 21 -2.04 12.45 -9.00
N GLY A 22 -0.94 12.17 -8.29
CA GLY A 22 -0.01 13.17 -7.77
C GLY A 22 -0.43 13.88 -6.47
N SER A 23 -1.68 13.76 -5.98
CA SER A 23 -2.10 14.45 -4.75
C SER A 23 -1.84 13.64 -3.46
N VAL A 24 -1.84 12.31 -3.56
CA VAL A 24 -1.64 11.39 -2.43
C VAL A 24 -0.47 10.42 -2.63
N GLU A 25 0.38 10.67 -3.62
CA GLU A 25 1.49 9.79 -3.97
C GLU A 25 2.44 9.57 -2.78
N ALA A 26 2.87 10.65 -2.11
CA ALA A 26 3.73 10.56 -0.93
C ALA A 26 3.07 9.75 0.21
N LEU A 27 1.77 9.96 0.46
CA LEU A 27 1.02 9.21 1.47
C LEU A 27 1.04 7.71 1.15
N TRP A 28 0.82 7.35 -0.10
CA TRP A 28 0.85 5.95 -0.53
C TRP A 28 2.23 5.32 -0.43
N LEU A 29 3.28 6.05 -0.83
CA LEU A 29 4.67 5.60 -0.69
C LEU A 29 5.04 5.37 0.78
N PHE A 30 4.67 6.28 1.69
CA PHE A 30 4.89 6.10 3.12
C PHE A 30 4.10 4.92 3.69
N ALA A 31 2.85 4.72 3.24
CA ALA A 31 2.05 3.57 3.66
C ALA A 31 2.70 2.25 3.22
N CYS A 32 3.14 2.14 1.97
CA CYS A 32 3.87 0.97 1.48
C CYS A 32 5.16 0.73 2.26
N LEU A 33 5.95 1.78 2.50
CA LEU A 33 7.18 1.68 3.28
C LEU A 33 6.91 1.20 4.71
N ALA A 34 5.87 1.74 5.36
CA ALA A 34 5.47 1.34 6.70
C ALA A 34 5.09 -0.16 6.75
N LEU A 35 4.34 -0.64 5.76
CA LEU A 35 3.98 -2.06 5.66
C LEU A 35 5.22 -2.97 5.50
N ILE A 36 6.21 -2.54 4.70
CA ILE A 36 7.48 -3.26 4.55
C ILE A 36 8.23 -3.35 5.89
N VAL A 37 8.37 -2.23 6.59
CA VAL A 37 9.03 -2.19 7.90
C VAL A 37 8.33 -3.11 8.90
N VAL A 38 7.00 -3.06 8.95
CA VAL A 38 6.19 -3.92 9.81
C VAL A 38 6.42 -5.40 9.50
N ALA A 39 6.43 -5.78 8.22
CA ALA A 39 6.69 -7.17 7.81
C ALA A 39 8.08 -7.65 8.26
N ILE A 40 9.11 -6.81 8.13
CA ILE A 40 10.48 -7.13 8.58
C ILE A 40 10.51 -7.35 10.09
N LEU A 41 9.91 -6.45 10.87
CA LEU A 41 9.90 -6.55 12.34
C LEU A 41 9.17 -7.81 12.83
N PHE A 42 8.02 -8.13 12.25
CA PHE A 42 7.28 -9.34 12.61
C PHE A 42 8.00 -10.61 12.17
N GLY A 43 8.59 -10.63 10.96
CA GLY A 43 9.40 -11.75 10.49
C GLY A 43 10.58 -12.01 11.41
N TRP A 44 11.35 -10.98 11.76
CA TRP A 44 12.47 -11.14 12.69
C TRP A 44 12.03 -11.68 14.05
N ARG A 45 10.94 -11.15 14.62
CA ARG A 45 10.45 -11.61 15.91
C ARG A 45 9.95 -13.06 15.87
N HIS A 46 9.36 -13.49 14.75
CA HIS A 46 8.94 -14.87 14.53
C HIS A 46 10.16 -15.82 14.52
N GLU A 47 11.17 -15.48 13.72
CA GLU A 47 12.42 -16.25 13.62
C GLU A 47 13.15 -16.33 14.96
N GLU A 48 13.28 -15.21 15.68
CA GLU A 48 13.93 -15.18 17.00
C GLU A 48 13.24 -16.14 17.99
N HIS A 49 11.91 -16.18 17.98
CA HIS A 49 11.15 -17.10 18.82
C HIS A 49 11.44 -18.56 18.45
N ALA A 50 11.45 -18.89 17.16
CA ALA A 50 11.75 -20.23 16.67
C ALA A 50 13.18 -20.68 17.06
N TYR A 51 14.18 -19.79 16.92
CA TYR A 51 15.55 -20.07 17.33
C TYR A 51 15.69 -20.27 18.84
N LYS A 52 15.01 -19.47 19.67
CA LYS A 52 15.03 -19.66 21.14
C LYS A 52 14.36 -20.97 21.55
N ALA A 53 13.23 -21.32 20.93
CA ALA A 53 12.51 -22.56 21.21
C ALA A 53 13.35 -23.81 20.86
N THR A 54 14.12 -23.75 19.78
CA THR A 54 14.99 -24.85 19.35
C THR A 54 16.28 -24.96 20.17
N ARG A 55 16.87 -23.84 20.63
CA ARG A 55 18.09 -23.83 21.46
C ARG A 55 17.87 -24.38 22.87
N SER A 56 16.64 -24.44 23.36
CA SER A 56 16.32 -24.90 24.72
C SER A 56 16.17 -26.43 24.85
N LYS A 57 16.31 -27.19 23.75
CA LYS A 57 16.38 -28.66 23.75
C LYS A 57 17.82 -29.13 23.62
#